data_AF-A0A6J4FV02-F1
#
_entry.id   AF-A0A6J4FV02-F1
#
_cell.length_a   1.000
_cell.length_b   1.000
_cell.length_c   1.000
_cell.angle_alpha   90.00
_cell.angle_beta   90.00
_cell.angle_gamma   90.00
#
_symmetry.space_group_name_H-M   'P 1'
#
loop_
_entity.id
_entity.type
_entity.pdbx_description
1 polymer ?
#
loop_
_entity_poly.entity_id
_entity_poly.type
_entity_poly.pdbx_seq_one_letter_code
_entity_poly.pdbx_strand_id
1 'polypeptide(L)' 'MAVNPEHVARAANDLMDHYGQAALAVAKIQVERASRASDHLALDQALMVLTEIGRHQGISSTPVT' A
#
# COMPACT_ATOMS: atom_id res chain seq x y z
N MET A 1 -10.23 -1.13 -17.04
CA MET A 1 -10.40 -2.13 -15.97
C MET A 1 -10.29 -1.41 -14.65
N ALA A 2 -11.27 -1.52 -13.77
CA ALA A 2 -11.25 -0.84 -12.47
C ALA A 2 -10.38 -1.62 -11.49
N VAL A 3 -9.58 -0.91 -10.70
CA VAL A 3 -8.81 -1.49 -9.60
C VAL A 3 -9.81 -1.97 -8.54
N ASN A 4 -9.76 -3.25 -8.18
CA ASN A 4 -10.67 -3.82 -7.18
C ASN A 4 -10.19 -3.47 -5.75
N PRO A 5 -11.00 -2.73 -4.96
CA PRO A 5 -10.58 -2.26 -3.63
C PRO A 5 -10.38 -3.41 -2.64
N GLU A 6 -11.11 -4.52 -2.75
CA GLU A 6 -10.88 -5.71 -1.92
C GLU A 6 -9.51 -6.35 -2.18
N HIS A 7 -9.03 -6.28 -3.43
CA HIS A 7 -7.75 -6.83 -3.81
C HIS A 7 -6.60 -5.96 -3.29
N VAL A 8 -6.80 -4.63 -3.26
CA VAL A 8 -5.91 -3.66 -2.62
C VAL A 8 -5.79 -3.91 -1.12
N ALA A 9 -6.92 -4.07 -0.42
CA ALA A 9 -6.92 -4.30 1.02
C ALA A 9 -6.22 -5.62 1.39
N ARG A 10 -6.47 -6.68 0.60
CA ARG A 10 -5.81 -7.97 0.80
C ARG A 10 -4.29 -7.88 0.53
N ALA A 11 -3.88 -7.22 -0.55
CA ALA A 11 -2.47 -7.00 -0.85
C ALA A 11 -1.76 -6.14 0.23
N ALA A 12 -2.44 -5.11 0.74
CA ALA A 12 -1.94 -4.31 1.86
C ALA A 12 -1.73 -5.18 3.11
N ASN A 13 -2.72 -6.00 3.46
CA ASN A 13 -2.65 -6.88 4.62
C ASN A 13 -1.56 -7.95 4.47
N ASP A 14 -1.42 -8.58 3.30
CA ASP A 14 -0.33 -9.53 3.03
C ASP A 14 1.05 -8.86 3.12
N LEU A 15 1.19 -7.62 2.62
CA LEU A 15 2.43 -6.87 2.76
C LEU A 15 2.74 -6.54 4.22
N MET A 16 1.72 -6.18 5.00
CA MET A 16 1.86 -5.90 6.43
C MET A 16 2.19 -7.15 7.25
N ASP A 17 1.59 -8.28 6.92
CA ASP A 17 1.87 -9.56 7.58
C ASP A 17 3.29 -10.05 7.25
N HIS A 18 3.69 -9.95 5.98
CA HIS A 18 4.98 -10.46 5.51
C HIS A 18 6.18 -9.54 5.83
N TYR A 19 6.00 -8.21 5.74
CA TYR A 19 7.07 -7.23 5.94
C TYR A 19 6.94 -6.41 7.23
N GLY A 20 5.82 -6.48 7.95
CA GLY A 20 5.60 -5.76 9.20
C GLY A 20 5.81 -4.25 9.06
N GLN A 21 6.75 -3.73 9.84
CA GLN A 21 7.14 -2.31 9.82
C GLN A 21 7.75 -1.87 8.47
N ALA A 22 8.33 -2.80 7.69
CA ALA A 22 8.92 -2.49 6.39
C ALA A 22 7.87 -2.44 5.25
N ALA A 23 6.63 -2.84 5.49
CA ALA A 23 5.57 -2.87 4.48
C ALA A 23 5.35 -1.50 3.79
N LEU A 24 5.44 -0.42 4.56
CA LEU A 24 5.33 0.95 4.05
C LEU A 24 6.48 1.28 3.07
N ALA A 25 7.71 0.87 3.39
CA ALA A 25 8.87 1.10 2.53
C ALA A 25 8.79 0.27 1.24
N VAL A 26 8.36 -0.99 1.34
CA VAL A 26 8.16 -1.86 0.17
C VAL A 26 7.06 -1.31 -0.75
N ALA A 27 5.95 -0.84 -0.19
CA ALA A 27 4.87 -0.23 -0.98
C ALA A 27 5.33 1.05 -1.69
N LYS A 28 6.17 1.89 -1.07
CA LYS A 28 6.78 3.05 -1.72
C LYS A 28 7.65 2.66 -2.93
N ILE A 29 8.48 1.62 -2.77
CA ILE A 29 9.32 1.10 -3.87
C ILE A 29 8.45 0.60 -5.04
N GLN A 30 7.31 -0.05 -4.74
CA GLN A 30 6.37 -0.51 -5.76
C GLN A 30 5.74 0.66 -6.54
N VAL A 31 5.36 1.74 -5.84
CA VAL A 31 4.87 2.98 -6.45
C VAL A 31 5.93 3.60 -7.37
N GLU A 32 7.18 3.72 -6.91
CA GLU A 32 8.27 4.25 -7.74
C GLU A 32 8.53 3.41 -8.99
N ARG A 33 8.48 2.07 -8.88
CA ARG A 33 8.63 1.16 -10.02
C ARG A 33 7.49 1.29 -11.01
N ALA A 34 6.24 1.32 -10.54
CA ALA A 34 5.07 1.50 -11.39
C ALA A 34 5.07 2.86 -12.10
N SER A 35 5.49 3.91 -11.38
CA SER A 35 5.67 5.25 -11.95
C SER A 35 6.73 5.25 -13.05
N ARG A 36 7.90 4.63 -12.83
CA ARG A 36 8.95 4.51 -13.85
C ARG A 36 8.53 3.68 -15.07
N ALA A 37 7.68 2.68 -14.87
CA ALA A 37 7.14 1.85 -15.95
C ALA A 37 6.08 2.58 -16.80
N SER A 38 5.66 3.80 -16.42
CA SER A 38 4.52 4.52 -17.03
C SER A 38 3.22 3.70 -17.04
N ASP A 39 3.12 2.73 -16.14
CA ASP A 39 1.93 1.90 -15.97
C ASP A 39 1.01 2.59 -14.97
N HIS A 40 0.11 3.41 -15.51
CA HIS A 40 -0.79 4.26 -14.73
C HIS A 40 -1.78 3.43 -13.90
N LEU A 41 -2.15 2.23 -14.35
CA LEU A 41 -3.07 1.35 -13.61
C LEU A 41 -2.36 0.70 -12.42
N ALA A 42 -1.14 0.19 -12.65
CA ALA A 42 -0.33 -0.36 -11.58
C ALA A 42 0.07 0.72 -10.56
N LEU A 43 0.30 1.96 -11.01
CA LEU A 43 0.60 3.09 -10.16
C LEU A 43 -0.58 3.46 -9.25
N ASP A 44 -1.79 3.54 -9.82
CA ASP A 44 -3.02 3.82 -9.07
C ASP A 44 -3.27 2.76 -8.00
N GLN A 45 -3.12 1.48 -8.35
CA GLN A 45 -3.23 0.36 -7.42
C GLN A 45 -2.16 0.42 -6.32
N ALA A 46 -0.90 0.70 -6.66
CA ALA A 46 0.18 0.78 -5.69
C ALA A 46 0.01 1.95 -4.71
N LEU A 47 -0.52 3.09 -5.19
CA LEU A 47 -0.84 4.25 -4.35
C LEU A 47 -2.01 3.97 -3.40
N MET A 48 -3.05 3.27 -3.87
CA MET A 48 -4.13 2.80 -3.00
C MET A 48 -3.61 1.86 -1.90
N VAL A 49 -2.77 0.88 -2.25
CA VAL A 49 -2.16 -0.05 -1.29
C VAL A 49 -1.30 0.70 -0.27
N LEU A 50 -0.46 1.64 -0.73
CA LEU A 50 0.39 2.45 0.15
C LEU A 50 -0.45 3.28 1.15
N THR A 51 -1.56 3.85 0.67
CA THR A 51 -2.47 4.63 1.51
C THR A 51 -3.15 3.76 2.56
N GLU A 52 -3.56 2.55 2.19
CA GLU A 52 -4.17 1.60 3.13
C GLU A 52 -3.16 1.13 4.19
N ILE A 53 -1.95 0.75 3.78
CA ILE A 53 -0.86 0.40 4.70
C ILE A 53 -0.57 1.58 5.64
N GLY A 54 -0.47 2.80 5.11
CA GLY A 54 -0.29 4.00 5.90
C GLY A 54 -1.41 4.26 6.90
N ARG A 55 -2.67 4.00 6.52
CA ARG A 55 -3.83 4.08 7.42
C ARG A 55 -3.69 3.07 8.55
N HIS A 56 -3.45 1.80 8.23
CA HIS A 56 -3.33 0.73 9.23
C HIS A 56 -2.13 0.95 10.19
N GLN A 57 -0.97 1.43 9.71
CA GLN A 57 0.17 1.76 10.60
C GLN A 57 -0.04 3.08 11.37
N GLY A 58 -0.73 4.05 10.77
CA GLY A 58 -1.06 5.33 11.39
C GLY A 58 -2.06 5.21 12.54
N ILE A 59 -3.04 4.30 12.42
CA ILE A 59 -3.94 3.94 13.52
C ILE A 59 -3.17 3.31 14.68
N SER A 60 -2.07 2.60 14.41
CA SER A 60 -1.20 2.03 15.45
C SER A 60 -0.31 3.07 16.17
N SER A 61 -0.24 4.33 15.70
CA SER A 61 0.64 5.37 16.25
C SER A 61 -0.09 6.54 16.92
N THR A 62 -1.41 6.47 17.09
CA THR A 62 -2.13 7.38 17.98
C THR A 62 -2.76 6.61 19.14
N PRO A 63 -2.16 6.62 20.35
CA PRO A 63 -2.95 6.41 21.54
C PRO A 63 -3.87 7.64 21.63
N VAL A 64 -5.13 7.47 21.22
CA VAL A 64 -6.15 8.47 21.52
C VAL A 64 -6.31 8.43 23.04
N THR A 65 -5.82 9.48 23.68
CA THR A 65 -5.88 9.72 25.14
C THR A 65 -7.29 10.14 25.51
#